data_AF-A0A6I4TFW9-F1
#
_entry.id   AF-A0A6I4TFW9-F1
#
_cell.length_a   1.000
_cell.length_b   1.000
_cell.length_c   1.000
_cell.angle_alpha   90.00
_cell.angle_beta   90.00
_cell.angle_gamma   90.00
#
_symmetry.space_group_name_H-M   'P 1'
#
loop_
_entity.id
_entity.type
_entity.pdbx_description
1 polymer ?
#
loop_
_entity_poly.entity_id
_entity_poly.type
_entity_poly.pdbx_seq_one_letter_code
_entity_poly.pdbx_strand_id
1 'polypeptide(L)'
;MRDQEYRTWLETQELAPSSIGTKMSDARRVDQAHGDLDEHFRQNRMASLLETFAYSTADEAAGRPNLTALAIDGHLYNNLASYRSALTTYRRFCEAEASPSGRLSGLDRQAILAAIAACDAASSPQDFVSTLEVRVCLTDTGWSTTERAIRARPSSIGLCANAASKPTLAAPCASMAKPDKKVTIPKRIFGFKLSKGTRKDLRKLIGLLEHPEARTLALSAATSLAAYLGEKTLEGKGSLGQIGRKATKMMDPPAPPAGTH
;
A
#
# COMPACT_ATOMS: atom_id res chain seq x y z
N MET A 1 13.24 -9.99 -22.00
CA MET A 1 12.60 -8.75 -21.47
C MET A 1 12.83 -7.52 -22.35
N ARG A 2 11.87 -6.58 -22.35
CA ARG A 2 11.99 -5.18 -22.81
C ARG A 2 12.86 -4.29 -21.90
N ASP A 3 14.18 -4.38 -22.07
CA ASP A 3 15.17 -3.70 -21.21
C ASP A 3 15.08 -2.17 -21.23
N GLN A 4 15.03 -1.56 -22.42
CA GLN A 4 15.14 -0.11 -22.55
C GLN A 4 13.86 0.59 -22.11
N GLU A 5 12.70 0.04 -22.49
CA GLU A 5 11.39 0.57 -22.09
C GLU A 5 11.20 0.47 -20.59
N TYR A 6 11.59 -0.66 -19.99
CA TYR A 6 11.51 -0.84 -18.55
C TYR A 6 12.40 0.15 -17.80
N ARG A 7 13.62 0.39 -18.29
CA ARG A 7 14.51 1.39 -17.70
C ARG A 7 13.88 2.79 -17.73
N THR A 8 13.39 3.24 -18.88
CA THR A 8 12.73 4.54 -19.02
C THR A 8 11.53 4.66 -18.09
N TRP A 9 10.75 3.58 -17.96
CA TRP A 9 9.62 3.55 -17.03
C TRP A 9 10.07 3.68 -15.58
N LEU A 10 11.13 2.99 -15.15
CA LEU A 10 11.70 3.14 -13.80
C LEU A 10 12.21 4.56 -13.53
N GLU A 11 12.81 5.21 -14.52
CA GLU A 11 13.25 6.61 -14.45
C GLU A 11 12.05 7.56 -14.29
N THR A 12 10.94 7.27 -14.98
CA THR A 12 9.66 8.01 -14.85
C THR A 12 9.02 7.87 -13.47
N GLN A 13 9.27 6.76 -12.77
CA GLN A 13 8.82 6.55 -11.38
C GLN A 13 9.69 7.28 -10.34
N GLU A 14 10.66 8.10 -10.77
CA GLU A 14 11.58 8.86 -9.90
C GLU A 14 12.37 7.98 -8.91
N LEU A 15 12.66 6.73 -9.27
CA LEU A 15 13.51 5.86 -8.45
C LEU A 15 14.96 6.36 -8.45
N ALA A 16 15.66 6.16 -7.33
CA ALA A 16 17.09 6.46 -7.24
C ALA A 16 17.89 5.66 -8.30
N PRO A 17 18.88 6.25 -8.99
CA PRO A 17 19.63 5.57 -10.06
C PRO A 17 20.29 4.25 -9.62
N SER A 18 20.74 4.16 -8.37
CA SER A 18 21.27 2.92 -7.78
C SER A 18 20.22 1.82 -7.70
N SER A 19 18.98 2.18 -7.31
CA SER A 19 17.86 1.24 -7.22
C SER A 19 17.42 0.76 -8.60
N ILE A 20 17.46 1.64 -9.61
CA ILE A 20 17.19 1.28 -11.01
C ILE A 20 18.22 0.24 -11.48
N GLY A 21 19.51 0.47 -11.22
CA GLY A 21 20.58 -0.48 -11.57
C GLY A 21 20.39 -1.85 -10.94
N THR A 22 20.06 -1.91 -9.65
CA THR A 22 19.76 -3.16 -8.94
C THR A 22 18.54 -3.86 -9.53
N LYS A 23 17.42 -3.15 -9.70
CA LYS A 23 16.17 -3.69 -10.27
C LYS A 23 16.37 -4.25 -11.68
N MET A 24 17.14 -3.57 -12.53
CA MET A 24 17.48 -4.03 -13.87
C MET A 24 18.35 -5.29 -13.83
N SER A 25 19.38 -5.32 -12.98
CA SER A 25 20.29 -6.46 -12.87
C SER A 25 19.58 -7.70 -12.34
N ASP A 26 18.72 -7.52 -11.33
CA ASP A 26 17.91 -8.59 -10.75
C ASP A 26 16.90 -9.14 -11.75
N ALA A 27 16.18 -8.28 -12.49
CA ALA A 27 15.24 -8.71 -13.52
C ALA A 27 15.94 -9.49 -14.64
N ARG A 28 17.10 -9.01 -15.11
CA ARG A 28 17.91 -9.71 -16.14
C ARG A 28 18.38 -11.08 -15.71
N ARG A 29 18.81 -11.22 -14.45
CA ARG A 29 19.20 -12.53 -13.92
C ARG A 29 18.04 -13.52 -13.98
N VAL A 30 16.84 -13.08 -13.62
CA VAL A 30 15.65 -13.94 -13.70
C VAL A 30 15.29 -14.25 -15.16
N ASP A 31 15.32 -13.25 -16.05
CA ASP A 31 15.06 -13.42 -17.49
C ASP A 31 16.02 -14.46 -18.12
N GLN A 32 17.31 -14.41 -17.76
CA GLN A 32 18.31 -15.36 -18.24
C GLN A 32 18.09 -16.79 -17.73
N ALA A 33 17.59 -16.96 -16.50
CA ALA A 33 17.44 -18.28 -15.89
C ALA A 33 16.08 -18.93 -16.17
N HIS A 34 15.02 -18.14 -16.31
CA HIS A 34 13.64 -18.62 -16.47
C HIS A 34 13.04 -18.34 -17.85
N GLY A 35 13.80 -17.71 -18.75
CA GLY A 35 13.35 -17.32 -20.08
C GLY A 35 12.69 -15.94 -20.11
N ASP A 36 12.20 -15.56 -21.28
CA ASP A 36 11.70 -14.21 -21.55
C ASP A 36 10.57 -13.81 -20.59
N LEU A 37 10.81 -12.76 -19.79
CA LEU A 37 9.83 -12.24 -18.84
C LEU A 37 8.55 -11.74 -19.53
N ASP A 38 8.63 -11.21 -20.76
CA ASP A 38 7.45 -10.76 -21.48
C ASP A 38 6.53 -11.94 -21.87
N GLU A 39 7.08 -13.13 -22.16
CA GLU A 39 6.32 -14.36 -22.37
C GLU A 39 5.61 -14.80 -21.08
N HIS A 40 6.31 -14.81 -19.95
CA HIS A 40 5.71 -15.11 -18.64
C HIS A 40 4.55 -14.16 -18.29
N PHE A 41 4.66 -12.89 -18.67
CA PHE A 41 3.55 -11.95 -18.52
C PHE A 41 2.34 -12.34 -19.39
N ARG A 42 2.58 -12.68 -20.66
CA ARG A 42 1.53 -13.04 -21.62
C ARG A 42 0.79 -14.32 -21.24
N GLN A 43 1.48 -15.30 -20.68
CA GLN A 43 0.89 -16.59 -20.32
C GLN A 43 -0.03 -16.50 -19.11
N ASN A 44 0.45 -15.91 -18.00
CA ASN A 44 -0.28 -15.91 -16.73
C ASN A 44 0.01 -14.69 -15.85
N ARG A 45 0.42 -13.57 -16.46
CA ARG A 45 0.84 -12.35 -15.74
C ARG A 45 1.95 -12.61 -14.71
N MET A 46 2.87 -13.53 -15.02
CA MET A 46 3.99 -13.95 -14.16
C MET A 46 3.58 -14.63 -12.85
N ALA A 47 2.34 -15.12 -12.73
CA ALA A 47 1.84 -15.72 -11.48
C ALA A 47 2.67 -16.95 -11.07
N SER A 48 2.88 -17.91 -11.98
CA SER A 48 3.67 -19.12 -11.68
C SER A 48 5.14 -18.80 -11.41
N LEU A 49 5.69 -17.78 -12.07
CA LEU A 49 7.06 -17.35 -11.82
C LEU A 49 7.17 -16.75 -10.41
N LEU A 50 6.27 -15.85 -10.01
CA LEU A 50 6.26 -15.29 -8.65
C LEU A 50 6.05 -16.34 -7.56
N GLU A 51 5.25 -17.37 -7.83
CA GLU A 51 5.05 -18.51 -6.93
C GLU A 51 6.34 -19.32 -6.74
N THR A 52 7.10 -19.55 -7.81
CA THR A 52 8.40 -20.23 -7.75
C THR A 52 9.40 -19.47 -6.87
N PHE A 53 9.30 -18.14 -6.84
CA PHE A 53 10.12 -17.25 -6.02
C PHE A 53 9.50 -16.96 -4.63
N ALA A 54 8.36 -17.58 -4.29
CA ALA A 54 7.72 -17.43 -2.99
C ALA A 54 8.43 -18.31 -1.95
N TYR A 55 9.62 -17.89 -1.53
CA TYR A 55 10.38 -18.55 -0.47
C TYR A 55 10.15 -17.83 0.86
N SER A 56 9.64 -18.55 1.86
CA SER A 56 9.33 -17.98 3.17
C SER A 56 10.45 -18.19 4.17
N THR A 57 10.40 -17.45 5.28
CA THR A 57 11.29 -17.67 6.43
C THR A 57 11.05 -19.03 7.10
N ALA A 58 9.84 -19.58 6.99
CA ALA A 58 9.53 -20.92 7.46
C ALA A 58 10.22 -22.00 6.59
N ASP A 59 10.29 -21.78 5.28
CA ASP A 59 11.02 -22.66 4.36
C ASP A 59 12.53 -22.62 4.65
N GLU A 60 13.08 -21.44 4.96
CA GLU A 60 14.46 -21.27 5.40
C GLU A 60 14.76 -22.02 6.70
N ALA A 61 13.88 -21.89 7.71
CA ALA A 61 14.01 -22.62 8.97
C ALA A 61 13.91 -24.15 8.79
N ALA A 62 13.12 -24.59 7.81
CA ALA A 62 13.01 -26.00 7.43
C ALA A 62 14.17 -26.50 6.55
N GLY A 63 15.11 -25.62 6.17
CA GLY A 63 16.27 -25.97 5.34
C GLY A 63 15.89 -26.42 3.93
N ARG A 64 14.80 -25.90 3.38
CA ARG A 64 14.34 -26.30 2.04
C ARG A 64 15.35 -25.88 0.96
N PRO A 65 15.57 -26.72 -0.07
CA PRO A 65 16.46 -26.37 -1.16
C PRO A 65 15.89 -25.23 -2.00
N ASN A 66 16.77 -24.52 -2.69
CA ASN A 66 16.37 -23.49 -3.65
C ASN A 66 15.54 -24.13 -4.78
N LEU A 67 14.28 -23.72 -4.91
CA LEU A 67 13.38 -24.17 -5.97
C LEU A 67 13.63 -23.43 -7.30
N THR A 68 14.38 -22.33 -7.27
CA THR A 68 14.70 -21.56 -8.48
C THR A 68 15.90 -22.14 -9.22
N ALA A 69 15.92 -21.98 -10.54
CA ALA A 69 17.05 -22.38 -11.39
C ALA A 69 18.29 -21.46 -11.24
N LEU A 70 18.22 -20.47 -10.34
CA LEU A 70 19.28 -19.49 -10.13
C LEU A 70 20.38 -20.04 -9.21
N ALA A 71 21.62 -19.93 -9.67
CA ALA A 71 22.79 -20.08 -8.81
C ALA A 71 22.92 -18.85 -7.90
N ILE A 72 22.47 -18.99 -6.66
CA ILE A 72 22.50 -17.92 -5.66
C ILE A 72 23.66 -18.18 -4.70
N ASP A 73 24.61 -17.24 -4.65
CA ASP A 73 25.66 -17.21 -3.64
C ASP A 73 25.25 -16.30 -2.47
N GLY A 74 25.42 -16.78 -1.24
CA GLY A 74 25.03 -16.08 -0.01
C GLY A 74 23.61 -16.40 0.50
N HIS A 75 22.97 -15.40 1.13
CA HIS A 75 21.68 -15.58 1.82
C HIS A 75 20.53 -15.79 0.83
N LEU A 76 20.03 -17.02 0.74
CA LEU A 76 18.99 -17.43 -0.21
C LEU A 76 17.72 -16.58 -0.08
N TYR A 77 17.19 -16.42 1.15
CA TYR A 77 15.96 -15.67 1.40
C TYR A 77 16.06 -14.22 0.91
N ASN A 78 17.14 -13.52 1.24
CA ASN A 78 17.33 -12.11 0.86
C ASN A 78 17.45 -11.91 -0.65
N ASN A 79 18.16 -12.81 -1.34
CA ASN A 79 18.28 -12.77 -2.80
C ASN A 79 16.92 -13.05 -3.47
N LEU A 80 16.20 -14.10 -3.04
CA LEU A 80 14.89 -14.42 -3.59
C LEU A 80 13.86 -13.32 -3.33
N ALA A 81 13.88 -12.70 -2.15
CA ALA A 81 13.06 -11.54 -1.86
C ALA A 81 13.36 -10.35 -2.79
N SER A 82 14.65 -10.13 -3.10
CA SER A 82 15.09 -9.07 -4.02
C SER A 82 14.63 -9.34 -5.45
N TYR A 83 14.80 -10.58 -5.95
CA TYR A 83 14.31 -11.00 -7.26
C TYR A 83 12.78 -10.90 -7.35
N ARG A 84 12.05 -11.35 -6.32
CA ARG A 84 10.58 -11.21 -6.26
C ARG A 84 10.14 -9.75 -6.31
N SER A 85 10.88 -8.86 -5.64
CA SER A 85 10.64 -7.42 -5.72
C SER A 85 10.85 -6.90 -7.14
N ALA A 86 11.94 -7.29 -7.81
CA ALA A 86 12.21 -6.92 -9.20
C ALA A 86 11.12 -7.43 -10.17
N LEU A 87 10.71 -8.70 -10.04
CA LEU A 87 9.62 -9.27 -10.83
C LEU A 87 8.29 -8.54 -10.60
N THR A 88 7.97 -8.20 -9.35
CA THR A 88 6.76 -7.44 -9.03
C THR A 88 6.78 -6.06 -9.69
N THR A 89 7.93 -5.38 -9.68
CA THR A 89 8.10 -4.09 -10.34
C THR A 89 7.98 -4.22 -11.86
N TYR A 90 8.58 -5.25 -12.45
CA TYR A 90 8.48 -5.50 -13.89
C TYR A 90 7.04 -5.85 -14.32
N ARG A 91 6.31 -6.65 -13.54
CA ARG A 91 4.87 -6.89 -13.75
C ARG A 91 4.08 -5.59 -13.77
N ARG A 92 4.35 -4.66 -12.85
CA ARG A 92 3.69 -3.34 -12.82
C ARG A 92 3.99 -2.52 -14.06
N PHE A 93 5.21 -2.59 -14.58
CA PHE A 93 5.57 -1.99 -15.86
C PHE A 93 4.71 -2.58 -16.99
N CYS A 94 4.63 -3.90 -17.10
CA CYS A 94 3.80 -4.54 -18.13
C CYS A 94 2.31 -4.20 -18.00
N GLU A 95 1.78 -4.11 -16.77
CA GLU A 95 0.41 -3.68 -16.49
C GLU A 95 0.18 -2.21 -16.87
N ALA A 96 1.13 -1.32 -16.60
CA ALA A 96 1.05 0.09 -16.97
C ALA A 96 1.04 0.27 -18.49
N GLU A 97 1.87 -0.48 -19.21
CA GLU A 97 1.89 -0.49 -20.68
C GLU A 97 0.60 -1.06 -21.28
N ALA A 98 0.06 -2.13 -20.69
CA ALA A 98 -1.20 -2.72 -21.13
C ALA A 98 -2.44 -1.85 -20.78
N SER A 99 -2.32 -0.93 -19.84
CA SER A 99 -3.40 -0.05 -19.38
C SER A 99 -2.86 1.35 -19.07
N PRO A 100 -2.51 2.13 -20.11
CA PRO A 100 -1.79 3.41 -19.96
C PRO A 100 -2.61 4.49 -19.26
N SER A 101 -3.95 4.40 -19.26
CA SER A 101 -4.81 5.31 -18.51
C SER A 101 -4.98 4.92 -17.03
N GLY A 102 -4.20 3.94 -16.55
CA GLY A 102 -4.11 3.51 -15.15
C GLY A 102 -5.21 2.54 -14.73
N ARG A 103 -5.16 2.07 -13.47
CA ARG A 103 -6.19 1.18 -12.88
C ARG A 103 -7.60 1.79 -12.88
N LEU A 104 -7.70 3.12 -13.00
CA LEU A 104 -8.95 3.87 -13.06
C LEU A 104 -9.40 4.16 -14.50
N SER A 105 -8.66 3.71 -15.51
CA SER A 105 -9.10 3.77 -16.91
C SER A 105 -10.39 2.96 -17.05
N GLY A 106 -11.49 3.62 -17.43
CA GLY A 106 -12.82 3.01 -17.50
C GLY A 106 -13.73 3.29 -16.30
N LEU A 107 -13.25 3.94 -15.23
CA LEU A 107 -14.13 4.61 -14.27
C LEU A 107 -14.64 5.91 -14.90
N ASP A 108 -15.68 5.78 -15.71
CA ASP A 108 -16.44 6.92 -16.21
C ASP A 108 -17.07 7.68 -15.03
N ARG A 109 -17.18 9.01 -15.16
CA ARG A 109 -17.91 9.87 -14.23
C ARG A 109 -19.30 9.32 -13.95
N GLN A 110 -19.97 8.79 -14.97
CA GLN A 110 -21.30 8.20 -14.81
C GLN A 110 -21.29 6.94 -13.94
N ALA A 111 -20.26 6.08 -14.07
CA ALA A 111 -20.10 4.90 -13.24
C ALA A 111 -19.83 5.28 -11.78
N ILE A 112 -19.03 6.32 -11.54
CA ILE A 112 -18.77 6.84 -10.19
C ILE A 112 -20.06 7.37 -9.55
N LEU A 113 -20.83 8.19 -10.28
CA LEU A 113 -22.10 8.74 -9.78
C LEU A 113 -23.15 7.65 -9.52
N ALA A 114 -23.21 6.62 -10.38
CA ALA A 114 -24.09 5.48 -10.17
C ALA A 114 -23.69 4.68 -8.91
N ALA A 115 -22.39 4.49 -8.66
CA ALA A 115 -21.91 3.83 -7.45
C ALA A 115 -22.23 4.63 -6.18
N ILE A 116 -22.10 5.97 -6.22
CA ILE A 116 -22.48 6.85 -5.11
C ILE A 116 -23.99 6.74 -4.84
N ALA A 117 -24.82 6.84 -5.89
CA ALA A 117 -26.27 6.71 -5.74
C ALA A 117 -26.69 5.32 -5.20
N ALA A 118 -25.99 4.26 -5.58
CA ALA A 118 -26.22 2.92 -5.05
C ALA A 118 -25.79 2.79 -3.58
N CYS A 119 -24.74 3.50 -3.15
CA CYS A 119 -24.33 3.58 -1.76
C CYS A 119 -25.35 4.35 -0.91
N ASP A 120 -25.86 5.48 -1.42
CA ASP A 120 -26.89 6.28 -0.73
C ASP A 120 -28.24 5.56 -0.64
N ALA A 121 -28.55 4.71 -1.63
CA ALA A 121 -29.75 3.87 -1.63
C ALA A 121 -29.62 2.65 -0.70
N ALA A 122 -28.40 2.25 -0.33
CA ALA A 122 -28.18 1.20 0.64
C ALA A 122 -28.49 1.74 2.05
N SER A 123 -29.11 0.91 2.88
CA SER A 123 -29.44 1.29 4.27
C SER A 123 -28.21 1.44 5.16
N SER A 124 -27.05 0.95 4.69
CA SER A 124 -25.78 0.93 5.40
C SER A 124 -24.61 0.77 4.41
N PRO A 125 -23.41 1.34 4.67
CA PRO A 125 -22.21 1.06 3.90
C PRO A 125 -21.86 -0.45 3.86
N GLN A 126 -22.18 -1.18 4.94
CA GLN A 126 -21.97 -2.63 5.00
C GLN A 126 -22.91 -3.37 4.05
N ASP A 127 -24.16 -2.94 3.93
CA ASP A 127 -25.13 -3.51 2.99
C ASP A 127 -24.68 -3.22 1.55
N PHE A 128 -24.24 -2.00 1.28
CA PHE A 128 -23.68 -1.64 -0.02
C PHE A 128 -22.48 -2.52 -0.39
N VAL A 129 -21.51 -2.69 0.52
CA VAL A 129 -20.35 -3.56 0.30
C VAL A 129 -20.77 -5.02 0.08
N SER A 130 -21.77 -5.52 0.81
CA SER A 130 -22.31 -6.87 0.60
C SER A 130 -22.99 -7.03 -0.76
N THR A 131 -23.65 -5.98 -1.28
CA THR A 131 -24.21 -5.98 -2.64
C THR A 131 -23.16 -5.83 -3.73
N LEU A 132 -22.03 -5.21 -3.39
CA LEU A 132 -20.83 -5.11 -4.23
C LEU A 132 -19.95 -6.36 -4.16
N GLU A 133 -20.37 -7.42 -3.44
CA GLU A 133 -19.84 -8.75 -3.66
C GLU A 133 -20.21 -9.19 -5.08
N VAL A 134 -19.42 -8.67 -6.01
CA VAL A 134 -19.02 -9.35 -7.22
C VAL A 134 -18.85 -10.79 -6.81
N ARG A 135 -19.63 -11.64 -7.46
CA ARG A 135 -19.44 -13.07 -7.51
C ARG A 135 -18.02 -13.34 -8.02
N VAL A 136 -17.04 -13.19 -7.13
CA VAL A 136 -15.76 -13.85 -7.22
C VAL A 136 -16.12 -15.30 -7.00
N CYS A 137 -16.50 -15.96 -8.08
CA CYS A 137 -16.30 -17.40 -8.12
C CYS A 137 -14.80 -17.57 -7.82
N LEU A 138 -14.49 -18.03 -6.61
CA LEU A 138 -13.31 -18.85 -6.38
C LEU A 138 -13.47 -20.06 -7.31
N THR A 139 -13.14 -19.88 -8.58
CA THR A 139 -12.63 -21.00 -9.37
C THR A 139 -11.18 -21.11 -8.97
N ASP A 140 -10.73 -22.31 -8.60
CA ASP A 140 -9.36 -22.69 -8.22
C ASP A 140 -8.28 -22.40 -9.28
N THR A 141 -8.57 -21.56 -10.28
CA THR A 141 -7.64 -21.19 -11.34
C THR A 141 -7.81 -19.72 -11.67
N GLY A 142 -6.76 -18.95 -11.37
CA GLY A 142 -6.31 -17.76 -12.11
C GLY A 142 -7.32 -16.65 -12.41
N TRP A 143 -7.06 -15.46 -11.88
CA TRP A 143 -7.74 -14.20 -12.21
C TRP A 143 -7.84 -14.02 -13.74
N SER A 144 -9.04 -14.22 -14.31
CA SER A 144 -9.35 -13.79 -15.67
C SER A 144 -10.52 -12.81 -15.62
N THR A 145 -10.25 -11.56 -15.98
CA THR A 145 -11.28 -10.54 -16.15
C THR A 145 -11.97 -10.80 -17.48
N THR A 146 -13.09 -11.51 -17.47
CA THR A 146 -14.04 -11.47 -18.59
C THR A 146 -15.09 -10.42 -18.28
N GLU A 147 -15.01 -9.31 -19.02
CA GLU A 147 -16.09 -8.34 -19.17
C GLU A 147 -17.42 -9.06 -19.46
N ARG A 148 -18.42 -8.85 -18.61
CA ARG A 148 -19.81 -8.98 -19.05
C ARG A 148 -20.76 -8.16 -18.18
N ALA A 149 -21.19 -7.03 -18.76
CA ALA A 149 -22.43 -6.30 -18.58
C ALA A 149 -23.15 -6.42 -17.22
N ILE A 150 -23.11 -5.34 -16.44
CA ILE A 150 -24.13 -5.05 -15.43
C ILE A 150 -25.45 -4.79 -16.18
N ARG A 151 -26.26 -5.84 -16.40
CA ARG A 151 -27.70 -5.68 -16.65
C ARG A 151 -28.40 -5.83 -15.31
N ALA A 152 -28.94 -4.72 -14.82
CA ALA A 152 -29.93 -4.74 -13.75
C ALA A 152 -31.11 -5.61 -14.17
N ARG A 153 -31.46 -6.62 -13.37
CA ARG A 153 -32.74 -7.32 -13.50
C ARG A 153 -33.84 -6.43 -12.90
N PRO A 154 -34.97 -6.21 -13.59
CA PRO A 154 -36.17 -5.71 -12.92
C PRO A 154 -36.82 -6.89 -12.19
N SER A 155 -36.71 -6.94 -10.87
CA SER A 155 -37.48 -7.88 -10.06
C SER A 155 -38.90 -7.34 -9.87
N SER A 156 -39.83 -7.94 -10.63
CA SER A 156 -41.26 -7.97 -10.37
C SER A 156 -41.56 -8.75 -9.09
N ILE A 157 -41.71 -8.05 -7.96
CA ILE A 157 -42.37 -8.51 -6.73
C ILE A 157 -43.01 -7.22 -6.18
N GLY A 158 -44.32 -7.02 -6.23
CA GLY A 158 -45.33 -7.85 -5.59
C GLY A 158 -45.94 -6.98 -4.49
N LEU A 159 -47.10 -6.38 -4.78
CA LEU A 159 -47.95 -5.70 -3.81
C LEU A 159 -48.10 -6.54 -2.55
N CYS A 160 -47.78 -5.98 -1.39
CA CYS A 160 -48.44 -6.32 -0.13
C CYS A 160 -48.50 -5.05 0.73
N ALA A 161 -49.74 -4.60 0.92
CA ALA A 161 -50.12 -3.58 1.88
C ALA A 161 -49.99 -4.10 3.31
N ASN A 162 -49.48 -3.26 4.21
CA ASN A 162 -49.93 -3.12 5.61
C ASN A 162 -49.24 -1.86 6.16
N ALA A 163 -49.98 -0.78 6.40
CA ALA A 163 -50.78 -0.52 7.60
C ALA A 163 -49.91 -0.16 8.82
N ALA A 164 -49.87 1.14 9.10
CA ALA A 164 -49.83 1.78 10.41
C ALA A 164 -48.66 1.45 11.37
N SER A 165 -47.70 2.37 11.45
CA SER A 165 -47.31 2.99 12.72
C SER A 165 -46.40 4.21 12.50
N LYS A 166 -46.90 5.40 12.86
CA LYS A 166 -46.07 6.58 13.15
C LYS A 166 -45.11 6.26 14.30
N PRO A 167 -43.90 6.83 14.27
CA PRO A 167 -43.55 7.80 15.31
C PRO A 167 -42.90 9.04 14.68
N THR A 168 -43.51 10.21 14.82
CA THR A 168 -43.18 11.20 15.86
C THR A 168 -41.73 11.68 15.77
N LEU A 169 -41.59 12.78 15.03
CA LEU A 169 -40.49 13.73 15.10
C LEU A 169 -40.18 14.07 16.57
N ALA A 170 -38.97 13.74 17.01
CA ALA A 170 -38.37 14.31 18.21
C ALA A 170 -36.98 14.81 17.85
N ALA A 171 -36.89 16.10 17.55
CA ALA A 171 -35.65 16.83 17.57
C ALA A 171 -35.14 16.89 19.02
N PRO A 172 -33.87 16.52 19.31
CA PRO A 172 -33.27 16.91 20.56
C PRO A 172 -32.83 18.37 20.46
N CYS A 173 -33.51 19.23 21.23
CA CYS A 173 -33.08 20.57 21.57
C CYS A 173 -31.60 20.56 22.00
N ALA A 174 -30.82 21.38 21.30
CA ALA A 174 -29.48 21.76 21.70
C ALA A 174 -29.51 22.45 23.08
N SER A 175 -29.16 21.70 24.13
CA SER A 175 -28.74 22.30 25.39
C SER A 175 -27.28 22.75 25.21
N MET A 176 -27.05 24.06 25.21
CA MET A 176 -25.72 24.65 25.21
C MET A 176 -24.93 24.21 26.45
N ALA A 177 -24.11 23.18 26.28
CA ALA A 177 -23.13 22.76 27.26
C ALA A 177 -21.95 23.74 27.20
N LYS A 178 -21.68 24.40 28.33
CA LYS A 178 -20.56 25.32 28.53
C LYS A 178 -19.23 24.65 28.12
N PRO A 179 -18.31 25.35 27.43
CA PRO A 179 -17.08 24.76 26.93
C PRO A 179 -16.04 24.68 28.05
N ASP A 180 -16.18 23.72 28.95
CA ASP A 180 -15.18 23.46 29.98
C ASP A 180 -14.93 21.97 30.13
N LYS A 181 -14.02 21.48 29.28
CA LYS A 181 -13.15 20.35 29.59
C LYS A 181 -11.98 20.36 28.62
N LYS A 182 -10.80 20.70 29.16
CA LYS A 182 -9.50 20.62 28.49
C LYS A 182 -9.33 19.21 27.90
N VAL A 183 -9.46 19.07 26.57
CA VAL A 183 -9.34 17.77 25.88
C VAL A 183 -7.97 17.17 26.20
N THR A 184 -7.98 16.07 26.95
CA THR A 184 -6.76 15.41 27.43
C THR A 184 -6.33 14.38 26.41
N ILE A 185 -5.30 14.71 25.61
CA ILE A 185 -4.70 13.78 24.65
C ILE A 185 -3.74 12.85 25.41
N PRO A 186 -3.92 11.52 25.34
CA PRO A 186 -3.05 10.57 26.02
C PRO A 186 -1.61 10.66 25.50
N LYS A 187 -0.65 10.31 26.37
CA LYS A 187 0.80 10.33 26.02
C LYS A 187 1.18 9.25 25.02
N ARG A 188 0.37 8.19 24.92
CA ARG A 188 0.56 7.07 23.99
C ARG A 188 -0.74 6.81 23.24
N ILE A 189 -0.61 6.54 21.95
CA ILE A 189 -1.70 6.12 21.06
C ILE A 189 -1.15 4.91 20.29
N PHE A 190 -1.84 3.77 20.33
CA PHE A 190 -1.39 2.48 19.75
C PHE A 190 0.06 2.09 20.09
N GLY A 191 0.47 2.28 21.35
CA GLY A 191 1.82 1.93 21.81
C GLY A 191 2.92 2.95 21.48
N PHE A 192 2.69 3.91 20.58
CA PHE A 192 3.67 4.94 20.24
C PHE A 192 3.61 6.12 21.20
N LYS A 193 4.77 6.58 21.68
CA LYS A 193 4.89 7.75 22.56
C LYS A 193 4.86 9.02 21.71
N LEU A 194 3.82 9.83 21.89
CA LEU A 194 3.68 11.07 21.14
C LEU A 194 4.62 12.16 21.69
N SER A 195 5.32 12.84 20.78
CA SER A 195 6.16 13.99 21.12
C SER A 195 5.33 15.10 21.78
N LYS A 196 5.98 16.00 22.54
CA LYS A 196 5.28 17.15 23.16
C LYS A 196 4.70 18.09 22.09
N GLY A 197 5.39 18.25 20.94
CA GLY A 197 4.95 19.07 19.81
C GLY A 197 3.68 18.53 19.16
N THR A 198 3.68 17.26 18.75
CA THR A 198 2.52 16.60 18.11
C THR A 198 1.27 16.65 18.99
N ARG A 199 1.41 16.50 20.31
CA ARG A 199 0.28 16.62 21.26
C ARG A 199 -0.24 18.04 21.43
N LYS A 200 0.58 19.07 21.14
CA LYS A 200 0.17 20.47 21.15
C LYS A 200 -0.62 20.79 19.87
N ASP A 201 -0.15 20.30 18.74
CA ASP A 201 -0.77 20.53 17.44
C ASP A 201 -2.13 19.82 17.33
N LEU A 202 -2.22 18.57 17.78
CA LEU A 202 -3.51 17.86 17.87
C LEU A 202 -4.50 18.57 18.79
N ARG A 203 -4.05 19.14 19.91
CA ARG A 203 -4.92 19.94 20.80
C ARG A 203 -5.43 21.20 20.11
N LYS A 204 -4.58 21.87 19.33
CA LYS A 204 -4.96 23.06 18.56
C LYS A 204 -5.96 22.71 17.46
N LEU A 205 -5.74 21.63 16.72
CA LEU A 205 -6.65 21.14 15.67
C LEU A 205 -8.02 20.76 16.23
N ILE A 206 -8.07 20.00 17.32
CA ILE A 206 -9.34 19.63 17.97
C ILE A 206 -10.07 20.85 18.53
N GLY A 207 -9.33 21.86 18.99
CA GLY A 207 -9.91 23.12 19.45
C GLY A 207 -10.53 23.99 18.35
N LEU A 208 -10.05 23.86 17.10
CA LEU A 208 -10.60 24.57 15.93
C LEU A 208 -11.90 23.94 15.42
N LEU A 209 -12.23 22.73 15.85
CA LEU A 209 -13.46 22.05 15.48
C LEU A 209 -14.53 22.39 16.52
N GLU A 210 -15.57 23.12 16.12
CA GLU A 210 -16.65 23.55 17.02
C GLU A 210 -17.62 22.41 17.35
N HIS A 211 -17.83 21.47 16.42
CA HIS A 211 -18.79 20.39 16.57
C HIS A 211 -18.19 19.11 17.20
N PRO A 212 -18.89 18.47 18.14
CA PRO A 212 -18.39 17.28 18.83
C PRO A 212 -18.17 16.08 17.90
N GLU A 213 -19.04 15.87 16.92
CA GLU A 213 -18.90 14.80 15.91
C GLU A 213 -17.66 14.98 15.03
N ALA A 214 -17.38 16.22 14.63
CA ALA A 214 -16.18 16.55 13.86
C ALA A 214 -14.89 16.29 14.65
N ARG A 215 -14.90 16.50 15.98
CA ARG A 215 -13.76 16.18 16.84
C ARG A 215 -13.52 14.68 16.91
N THR A 216 -14.57 13.88 17.08
CA THR A 216 -14.48 12.42 17.14
C THR A 216 -13.95 11.84 15.83
N LEU A 217 -14.43 12.36 14.69
CA LEU A 217 -13.99 11.97 13.35
C LEU A 217 -12.55 12.41 13.06
N ALA A 218 -12.15 13.61 13.47
CA ALA A 218 -10.75 14.06 13.32
C ALA A 218 -9.78 13.24 14.20
N LEU A 219 -10.21 12.83 15.40
CA LEU A 219 -9.44 11.93 16.27
C LEU A 219 -9.28 10.55 15.62
N SER A 220 -10.35 9.97 15.06
CA SER A 220 -10.26 8.66 14.39
C SER A 220 -9.38 8.71 13.14
N ALA A 221 -9.47 9.77 12.34
CA ALA A 221 -8.61 9.98 11.18
C ALA A 221 -7.14 10.18 11.58
N ALA A 222 -6.86 10.98 12.61
CA ALA A 222 -5.51 11.18 13.12
C ALA A 222 -4.90 9.89 13.68
N THR A 223 -5.71 9.04 14.33
CA THR A 223 -5.26 7.72 14.79
C THR A 223 -4.88 6.80 13.65
N SER A 224 -5.68 6.74 12.59
CA SER A 224 -5.40 5.92 11.42
C SER A 224 -4.15 6.38 10.68
N LEU A 225 -3.96 7.71 10.55
CA LEU A 225 -2.77 8.28 9.94
C LEU A 225 -1.50 7.98 10.76
N ALA A 226 -1.59 8.03 12.09
CA ALA A 226 -0.47 7.69 12.97
C ALA A 226 -0.09 6.21 12.87
N ALA A 227 -1.06 5.30 12.74
CA ALA A 227 -0.81 3.88 12.51
C ALA A 227 -0.11 3.65 11.15
N TYR A 228 -0.62 4.28 10.09
CA TYR A 228 -0.04 4.21 8.74
C TYR A 228 1.40 4.76 8.69
N LEU A 229 1.68 5.89 9.33
CA LEU A 229 3.03 6.44 9.42
C LEU A 229 3.95 5.58 10.30
N GLY A 230 3.41 4.93 11.33
CA GLY A 230 4.13 3.94 12.14
C GLY A 230 4.59 2.73 11.30
N GLU A 231 3.73 2.22 10.44
CA GLU A 231 4.03 1.12 9.52
C GLU A 231 5.08 1.54 8.47
N LYS A 232 4.92 2.71 7.86
CA LYS A 232 5.89 3.29 6.90
C LYS A 232 7.27 3.57 7.51
N THR A 233 7.34 3.94 8.78
CA THR A 233 8.63 4.19 9.47
C THR A 233 9.32 2.91 9.92
N LEU A 234 8.61 1.78 10.00
CA LEU A 234 9.21 0.46 10.22
C LEU A 234 9.77 -0.13 8.92
N GLU A 235 9.14 0.13 7.77
CA GLU A 235 9.67 -0.24 6.44
C GLU A 235 10.95 0.54 6.07
N GLY A 236 11.17 1.71 6.67
CA GLY A 236 12.32 2.58 6.40
C GLY A 236 13.56 2.37 7.28
N LYS A 237 13.60 1.34 8.15
CA LYS A 237 14.76 1.10 9.03
C LYS A 237 15.93 0.39 8.33
N GLY A 238 16.51 1.07 7.34
CA GLY A 238 17.93 1.02 7.08
C GLY A 238 18.64 2.12 7.89
N SER A 239 19.28 1.74 8.99
CA SER A 239 20.39 2.46 9.65
C SER A 239 20.29 4.00 9.79
N LEU A 240 19.59 4.47 10.84
CA LEU A 240 19.79 5.81 11.42
C LEU A 240 20.66 5.76 12.70
N GLY A 241 21.50 4.72 12.81
CA GLY A 241 22.38 4.47 13.96
C GLY A 241 23.87 4.75 13.72
N GLN A 242 24.29 5.16 12.52
CA GLN A 242 25.72 5.30 12.19
C GLN A 242 26.26 6.73 11.97
N ILE A 243 25.46 7.79 12.15
CA ILE A 243 25.94 9.18 11.97
C ILE A 243 26.65 9.73 13.24
N GLY A 244 26.85 8.90 14.28
CA GLY A 244 27.42 9.32 15.56
C GLY A 244 28.88 8.94 15.86
N ARG A 245 29.68 8.44 14.90
CA ARG A 245 31.11 8.11 15.13
C ARG A 245 31.99 8.32 13.88
N LYS A 246 32.15 9.57 13.44
CA LYS A 246 33.30 10.00 12.63
C LYS A 246 33.64 11.47 12.97
N ALA A 247 34.02 11.69 14.22
CA ALA A 247 34.57 12.97 14.67
C ALA A 247 35.73 12.72 15.64
N THR A 248 36.73 11.96 15.19
CA THR A 248 38.10 11.89 15.75
C THR A 248 38.89 10.93 14.88
N LYS A 249 39.56 11.42 13.82
CA LYS A 249 40.85 10.89 13.26
C LYS A 249 41.20 11.60 11.94
N MET A 250 41.37 12.92 11.96
CA MET A 250 42.04 13.66 10.88
C MET A 250 42.73 14.89 11.48
N MET A 251 43.77 14.64 12.27
CA MET A 251 44.69 15.70 12.70
C MET A 251 46.01 15.05 13.13
N ASP A 252 46.75 14.52 12.16
CA ASP A 252 48.19 14.30 12.31
C ASP A 252 48.87 15.12 11.19
N PRO A 253 49.74 16.10 11.52
CA PRO A 253 50.48 16.86 10.52
C PRO A 253 51.65 16.04 9.93
N PRO A 254 51.95 16.16 8.62
CA PRO A 254 53.08 15.46 8.02
C PRO A 254 54.42 16.05 8.47
N ALA A 255 55.37 15.17 8.79
CA ALA A 255 56.75 15.51 9.11
C ALA A 255 57.50 16.05 7.86
N PRO A 256 58.35 17.09 8.00
CA PRO A 256 59.18 17.58 6.90
C PRO A 256 60.40 16.67 6.63
N PRO A 257 60.91 16.65 5.38
CA PRO A 257 61.93 15.71 4.92
C PRO A 257 63.33 16.03 5.47
N ALA A 258 64.03 14.99 5.92
CA ALA A 258 65.46 15.03 6.20
C ALA A 258 66.23 15.14 4.87
N GLY A 259 66.97 16.23 4.70
CA GLY A 259 67.97 16.34 3.65
C GLY A 259 69.25 15.61 4.03
N THR A 260 69.90 14.97 3.06
CA THR A 260 71.38 14.89 2.87
C THR A 260 71.68 13.98 1.68
N HIS A 261 72.18 14.55 0.58
CA HIS A 261 73.56 14.38 0.09
C HIS A 261 73.76 15.13 -1.23
#